data_AF-A0A971KL78-F1
#
_entry.id   AF-A0A971KL78-F1
#
_cell.length_a   1.000
_cell.length_b   1.000
_cell.length_c   1.000
_cell.angle_alpha   90.00
_cell.angle_beta   90.00
_cell.angle_gamma   90.00
#
_symmetry.space_group_name_H-M   'P 1'
#
loop_
_entity.id
_entity.type
_entity.pdbx_description
1 polymer ?
#
loop_
_entity_poly.entity_id
_entity_poly.type
_entity_poly.pdbx_seq_one_letter_code
_entity_poly.pdbx_strand_id
1 'polypeptide(L)' 'MVDIPLNAVSQETSYQFEAFASRIAHLSIIDALYIGVKLKRKDLTNEAIKKMRDAIKITRM' A
#
# COMPACT_ATOMS: atom_id res chain seq x y z
N MET A 1 23.25 3.26 -1.37
CA MET A 1 22.83 1.88 -1.71
C MET A 1 21.65 1.53 -0.82
N VAL A 2 20.71 0.73 -1.31
CA VAL A 2 19.56 0.24 -0.53
C VAL A 2 19.79 -1.23 -0.18
N ASP A 3 19.33 -1.67 0.99
CA ASP A 3 19.55 -3.04 1.47
C ASP A 3 18.67 -4.07 0.74
N ILE A 4 17.42 -3.72 0.44
CA ILE A 4 16.47 -4.61 -0.24
C ILE A 4 15.71 -3.81 -1.32
N PRO A 5 16.18 -3.82 -2.59
CA PRO A 5 15.44 -3.23 -3.70
C PRO A 5 14.28 -4.14 -4.13
N LEU A 6 13.08 -3.58 -4.25
CA LEU A 6 11.90 -4.26 -4.80
C LEU A 6 11.51 -3.60 -6.12
N ASN A 7 11.79 -4.31 -7.22
CA ASN A 7 11.52 -3.82 -8.57
C ASN A 7 10.27 -4.50 -9.13
N ALA A 8 9.45 -3.75 -9.87
CA ALA A 8 8.30 -4.26 -10.58
C ALA A 8 8.46 -3.99 -12.08
N VAL A 9 7.99 -4.91 -12.91
CA VAL A 9 7.94 -4.74 -14.37
C VAL A 9 6.49 -4.86 -14.81
N SER A 10 6.07 -3.97 -15.68
CA SER A 10 4.72 -3.92 -16.23
C SER A 10 4.79 -3.54 -17.70
N GLN A 11 3.86 -4.10 -18.49
CA GLN A 11 3.65 -3.65 -19.86
C GLN A 11 2.70 -2.46 -19.84
N GLU A 12 3.17 -1.31 -20.33
CA GLU A 12 2.33 -0.13 -20.45
C GLU A 12 1.43 -0.24 -21.69
N THR A 13 0.19 0.21 -21.55
CA THR A 13 -0.69 0.44 -22.70
C THR A 13 -0.46 1.86 -23.21
N SER A 14 -0.52 2.06 -24.52
CA SER A 14 -0.27 3.37 -25.17
C SER A 14 -1.36 4.42 -24.90
N TYR A 15 -2.32 4.14 -24.02
CA TYR A 15 -3.50 4.96 -23.81
C TYR A 15 -3.29 5.96 -22.65
N GLN A 16 -2.92 7.19 -23.03
CA GLN A 16 -3.07 8.47 -22.31
C GLN A 16 -2.76 8.61 -20.80
N PHE A 17 -2.03 7.71 -20.15
CA PHE A 17 -1.55 7.94 -18.78
C PHE A 17 -0.08 7.53 -18.59
N GLU A 18 0.70 8.42 -17.96
CA GLU A 18 2.09 8.17 -17.59
C GLU A 18 2.18 6.93 -16.68
N ALA A 19 2.84 5.87 -17.17
CA ALA A 19 3.24 4.66 -16.43
C ALA A 19 2.18 4.05 -15.48
N PHE A 20 0.93 3.98 -15.91
CA PHE A 20 -0.18 3.52 -15.07
C PHE A 20 -0.03 2.05 -14.66
N ALA A 21 0.40 1.18 -15.57
CA ALA A 21 0.59 -0.24 -15.25
C ALA A 21 1.73 -0.43 -14.25
N SER A 22 2.80 0.36 -14.37
CA SER A 22 3.94 0.35 -13.45
C SER A 22 3.51 0.79 -12.06
N ARG A 23 2.70 1.84 -11.96
CA ARG A 23 2.15 2.29 -10.68
C ARG A 23 1.30 1.23 -10.01
N ILE A 24 0.46 0.52 -10.76
CA ILE A 24 -0.32 -0.62 -10.23
C ILE A 24 0.63 -1.72 -9.73
N ALA A 25 1.62 -2.11 -10.52
CA ALA A 25 2.57 -3.16 -10.15
C ALA A 25 3.32 -2.83 -8.85
N HIS A 26 3.76 -1.58 -8.69
CA HIS A 26 4.36 -1.09 -7.46
C HIS A 26 3.38 -1.04 -6.28
N LEU A 27 2.11 -0.65 -6.50
CA LEU A 27 1.07 -0.69 -5.46
C LEU A 27 0.77 -2.13 -5.01
N SER A 28 0.79 -3.11 -5.91
CA SER A 28 0.61 -4.51 -5.58
C SER A 28 1.71 -5.04 -4.66
N ILE A 29 2.97 -4.62 -4.86
CA ILE A 29 4.08 -4.95 -3.94
C ILE A 29 3.77 -4.40 -2.54
N ILE A 30 3.34 -3.14 -2.44
CA ILE A 30 3.01 -2.50 -1.16
C ILE A 30 1.86 -3.26 -0.47
N ASP A 31 0.81 -3.64 -1.20
CA ASP A 31 -0.33 -4.36 -0.65
C ASP A 31 0.08 -5.74 -0.09
N ALA A 32 0.89 -6.50 -0.84
CA ALA A 32 1.40 -7.79 -0.39
C ALA A 32 2.24 -7.67 0.90
N LEU A 33 3.12 -6.66 0.97
CA LEU A 33 3.90 -6.38 2.17
C LEU A 33 3.02 -5.99 3.35
N TYR A 34 2.02 -5.14 3.10
CA TYR A 34 1.07 -4.70 4.12
C TYR A 34 0.32 -5.89 4.73
N ILE A 35 -0.21 -6.81 3.90
CA ILE A 35 -0.88 -8.02 4.39
C ILE A 35 0.09 -8.90 5.18
N GLY A 36 1.31 -9.11 4.69
CA GLY A 36 2.33 -9.89 5.40
C GLY A 36 2.66 -9.34 6.79
N VAL A 37 2.85 -8.03 6.90
CA VAL A 37 3.10 -7.36 8.19
C VAL A 37 1.86 -7.41 9.08
N LYS A 38 0.66 -7.16 8.52
CA LYS A 38 -0.61 -7.21 9.24
C LYS A 38 -0.85 -8.57 9.88
N LEU A 39 -0.60 -9.65 9.16
CA LEU A 39 -0.75 -11.02 9.69
C LEU A 39 0.23 -11.30 10.83
N LYS A 40 1.48 -10.81 10.72
CA LYS A 40 2.50 -10.96 11.77
C LYS A 40 2.27 -10.06 12.99
N ARG A 41 1.62 -8.91 12.81
CA ARG A 41 1.44 -7.86 13.84
C ARG A 41 -0.03 -7.48 14.00
N LYS A 42 -0.89 -8.48 14.18
CA LYS A 42 -2.36 -8.33 14.17
C LYS A 42 -2.86 -7.29 15.16
N ASP A 43 -2.43 -7.35 16.42
CA ASP A 43 -2.95 -6.46 17.48
C ASP A 43 -2.54 -5.00 17.25
N LEU A 44 -1.26 -4.75 16.96
CA LEU A 44 -0.76 -3.42 16.59
C LEU A 44 -1.48 -2.86 15.36
N THR A 45 -1.75 -3.71 14.37
CA THR A 45 -2.47 -3.30 13.15
C THR A 45 -3.91 -2.93 13.46
N ASN A 46 -4.60 -3.70 14.31
CA ASN A 46 -5.96 -3.39 14.73
C ASN A 46 -6.04 -2.08 15.51
N GLU A 47 -5.08 -1.82 16.40
CA GLU A 47 -5.00 -0.57 17.14
C GLU A 47 -4.79 0.63 16.20
N ALA A 48 -3.87 0.52 15.25
CA ALA A 48 -3.63 1.56 14.25
C ALA A 48 -4.88 1.85 13.40
N ILE A 49 -5.57 0.81 12.92
CA ILE A 49 -6.83 0.95 12.17
C ILE A 49 -7.91 1.62 13.03
N LYS A 50 -8.00 1.26 14.31
CA LYS A 50 -8.96 1.88 15.24
C LYS A 50 -8.70 3.38 15.38
N LYS A 51 -7.45 3.78 15.65
CA LYS A 51 -7.04 5.19 15.76
C LYS A 51 -7.38 6.00 14.50
N MET A 52 -7.07 5.44 13.33
CA MET A 52 -7.41 6.07 12.04
C MET A 52 -8.92 6.28 11.89
N ARG A 53 -9.73 5.26 12.21
CA ARG A 53 -11.19 5.36 12.13
C ARG A 53 -11.76 6.39 13.11
N ASP A 54 -11.22 6.44 14.32
CA ASP A 54 -11.66 7.39 15.33
C ASP A 54 -11.32 8.83 14.93
N ALA A 55 -10.14 9.07 14.35
CA ALA A 55 -9.78 10.38 13.79
C ALA A 55 -10.72 10.82 12.65
N ILE A 56 -11.06 9.93 11.72
CA ILE A 56 -11.99 10.22 10.62
C ILE A 56 -13.39 10.56 11.15
N LYS A 57 -13.84 9.91 12.23
CA LYS A 57 -15.12 10.24 12.88
C LYS A 57 -15.11 11.65 13.46
N ILE A 58 -14.01 12.05 14.13
CA ILE A 58 -13.86 13.39 14.70
C ILE A 58 -13.90 14.47 13.61
N THR A 59 -13.25 14.25 12.46
CA THR A 59 -13.26 15.22 11.35
C THR A 59 -14.61 15.33 10.63
N ARG A 60 -15.50 14.35 10.80
CA ARG A 60 -16.85 14.34 10.20
C ARG A 60 -17.94 14.89 11.14
N MET A 61 -17.59 15.24 12.38
CA MET A 61 -18.47 15.96 13.32
C MET A 61 -18.26 17.47 13.23
#